data_AF-L5LNY5-F1
#
_entry.id   AF-L5LNY5-F1
#
_cell.length_a   1.000
_cell.length_b   1.000
_cell.length_c   1.000
_cell.angle_alpha   90.00
_cell.angle_beta   90.00
_cell.angle_gamma   90.00
#
_symmetry.space_group_name_H-M   'P 1'
#
loop_
_entity.id
_entity.type
_entity.pdbx_description
1 polymer ?
#
loop_
_entity_poly.entity_id
_entity_poly.type
_entity_poly.pdbx_seq_one_letter_code
_entity_poly.pdbx_strand_id
1 'polypeptide(L)'
;MVVVVEFCSKPPLFPCILYGPTCDAFDTFYNEEVQLPELDVGDWLIFPSMGAYSSVMSSTFNGFLPASICYTMGPELRYPKRAQGSELGPGS
;
A
#
# COMPACT_ATOMS: atom_id res chain seq x y z
N MET A 1 4.53 2.38 0.08
CA MET A 1 5.01 1.56 1.23
C MET A 1 4.33 0.20 1.05
N VAL A 2 4.94 -0.91 1.46
CA VAL A 2 4.60 -2.28 0.98
C VAL A 2 4.98 -3.30 2.06
N VAL A 3 4.12 -4.29 2.30
CA VAL A 3 4.30 -5.53 3.08
C VAL A 3 3.62 -6.62 2.28
N VAL A 4 4.37 -7.69 2.10
CA VAL A 4 3.86 -9.00 1.70
C VAL A 4 3.38 -9.65 2.98
N VAL A 5 2.07 -9.88 3.11
CA VAL A 5 1.59 -10.76 4.18
C VAL A 5 1.74 -12.19 3.66
N GLU A 6 2.90 -12.79 3.90
CA GLU A 6 3.11 -14.22 3.66
C GLU A 6 2.49 -14.99 4.82
N PHE A 7 1.36 -15.66 4.55
CA PHE A 7 0.71 -16.51 5.54
C PHE A 7 1.24 -17.94 5.44
N CYS A 8 1.68 -18.49 6.56
CA CYS A 8 2.20 -19.87 6.69
C CYS A 8 1.13 -20.96 6.40
N SER A 9 -0.14 -20.58 6.38
CA SER A 9 -1.31 -21.35 5.97
C SER A 9 -2.35 -20.37 5.41
N LYS A 10 -3.35 -20.81 4.63
CA LYS A 10 -4.41 -19.89 4.18
C LYS A 10 -5.18 -19.39 5.41
N PRO A 11 -5.11 -18.09 5.76
CA PRO A 11 -5.84 -17.54 6.89
C PRO A 11 -7.35 -17.57 6.58
N PRO A 12 -8.22 -17.51 7.61
CA PRO A 12 -9.63 -17.22 7.38
C PRO A 12 -9.77 -15.89 6.65
N LEU A 13 -10.66 -15.85 5.67
CA LEU A 13 -10.96 -14.65 4.89
C LEU A 13 -12.32 -14.09 5.30
N PHE A 14 -12.43 -12.77 5.25
CA PHE A 14 -13.61 -12.01 5.59
C PHE A 14 -14.00 -11.10 4.42
N PRO A 15 -15.30 -10.90 4.18
CA PRO A 15 -15.76 -9.88 3.24
C PRO A 15 -15.36 -8.49 3.73
N CYS A 16 -14.70 -7.71 2.88
CA CYS A 16 -14.18 -6.39 3.19
C CYS A 16 -14.42 -5.41 2.04
N ILE A 17 -14.56 -4.12 2.36
CA ILE A 17 -14.58 -3.03 1.39
C ILE A 17 -13.33 -2.19 1.59
N LEU A 18 -12.61 -1.91 0.51
CA LEU A 18 -11.38 -1.11 0.53
C LEU A 18 -11.70 0.33 0.12
N TYR A 19 -11.41 1.26 1.03
CA TYR A 19 -11.58 2.69 0.82
C TYR A 19 -10.22 3.37 0.64
N GLY A 20 -10.19 4.38 -0.23
CA GLY A 20 -9.10 5.33 -0.34
C GLY A 20 -9.13 6.37 0.79
N PRO A 21 -8.11 7.23 0.86
CA PRO A 21 -7.94 8.17 1.96
C PRO A 21 -8.79 9.44 1.83
N THR A 22 -9.54 9.62 0.75
CA THR A 22 -10.30 10.85 0.53
C THR A 22 -11.59 10.88 1.34
N CYS A 23 -12.23 12.05 1.38
CA CYS A 23 -13.52 12.24 2.05
C CYS A 23 -14.70 12.01 1.08
N ASP A 24 -14.48 11.24 0.02
CA ASP A 24 -15.50 10.90 -0.97
C ASP A 24 -16.07 9.50 -0.65
N ALA A 25 -17.39 9.40 -0.57
CA ALA A 25 -18.07 8.12 -0.32
C ALA A 25 -17.86 7.09 -1.44
N PHE A 26 -17.45 7.55 -2.63
CA PHE A 26 -17.15 6.70 -3.79
C PHE A 26 -15.66 6.46 -4.00
N ASP A 27 -14.79 6.89 -3.07
CA ASP A 27 -13.36 6.56 -3.10
C ASP A 27 -13.15 5.12 -2.62
N THR A 28 -13.66 4.17 -3.40
CA THR A 28 -13.51 2.73 -3.19
C THR A 28 -12.67 2.11 -4.30
N PHE A 29 -11.86 1.11 -3.97
CA PHE A 29 -11.06 0.39 -4.96
C PHE A 29 -11.90 -0.56 -5.82
N TYR A 30 -12.93 -1.16 -5.20
CA TYR A 30 -13.85 -2.11 -5.83
C TYR A 30 -15.28 -1.72 -5.47
N ASN A 31 -16.20 -1.92 -6.41
CA ASN A 31 -17.64 -1.76 -6.15
C ASN A 31 -18.25 -2.98 -5.42
N GLU A 32 -17.45 -4.03 -5.24
CA GLU A 32 -17.85 -5.30 -4.61
C GLU A 32 -16.91 -5.63 -3.44
N GLU A 33 -17.38 -6.52 -2.56
CA GLU A 33 -16.61 -6.99 -1.42
C GLU A 33 -15.43 -7.86 -1.87
N VAL A 34 -14.27 -7.64 -1.25
CA VAL A 34 -13.06 -8.43 -1.46
C VAL A 34 -12.85 -9.35 -0.25
N GLN A 35 -12.45 -10.59 -0.50
CA GLN A 35 -12.12 -11.54 0.56
C GLN A 35 -10.68 -11.31 1.03
N LEU A 36 -10.51 -10.81 2.25
CA LEU A 36 -9.21 -10.50 2.83
C LEU A 36 -9.01 -11.18 4.19
N PRO A 37 -7.77 -11.50 4.56
CA PRO A 37 -7.44 -11.88 5.93
C PRO A 37 -7.70 -10.72 6.89
N GLU A 38 -7.67 -11.01 8.19
CA GLU A 38 -7.59 -9.96 9.20
C GLU A 38 -6.30 -9.13 8.98
N LEU A 39 -6.43 -7.81 9.01
CA LEU A 39 -5.36 -6.85 8.78
C LEU A 39 -5.31 -5.84 9.91
N ASP A 40 -4.11 -5.47 10.32
CA ASP A 40 -3.85 -4.44 11.32
C ASP A 40 -3.40 -3.12 10.68
N VAL A 41 -3.57 -2.02 11.42
CA VAL A 41 -3.04 -0.72 11.00
C VAL A 41 -1.52 -0.79 10.86
N GLY A 42 -1.04 -0.50 9.65
CA GLY A 42 0.38 -0.59 9.32
C GLY A 42 0.73 -1.78 8.44
N ASP A 43 -0.20 -2.73 8.26
CA ASP A 43 -0.13 -3.72 7.20
C ASP A 43 -0.31 -3.08 5.82
N TRP A 44 0.02 -3.85 4.79
CA TRP A 44 0.04 -3.35 3.43
C TRP A 44 -0.70 -4.26 2.49
N LEU A 45 -1.24 -3.63 1.46
CA LEU A 45 -1.89 -4.28 0.35
C LEU A 45 -1.07 -4.02 -0.93
N ILE A 46 -0.98 -5.05 -1.76
CA ILE A 46 -0.27 -5.00 -3.04
C ILE A 46 -1.29 -5.22 -4.14
N PHE A 47 -1.35 -4.25 -5.05
CA PHE A 47 -2.17 -4.34 -6.25
C PHE A 47 -1.23 -4.56 -7.45
N PRO A 48 -1.15 -5.78 -7.99
CA PRO A 48 -0.36 -6.03 -9.18
C PRO A 48 -0.96 -5.30 -10.40
N SER A 49 -0.18 -5.18 -11.46
CA SER A 49 -0.64 -4.64 -12.75
C SER A 49 -1.06 -3.16 -12.77
N MET A 50 -0.66 -2.35 -11.78
CA MET A 50 -0.87 -0.88 -11.77
C MET A 50 0.15 -0.09 -12.63
N GLY A 51 0.71 -0.71 -13.68
CA GLY A 51 1.75 -0.10 -14.52
C GLY A 51 1.21 0.80 -15.64
N ALA A 52 -0.02 0.55 -16.09
CA ALA A 52 -0.67 1.31 -17.15
C ALA A 52 -1.88 2.04 -16.59
N TYR A 53 -2.12 3.27 -17.05
CA TYR A 53 -3.27 4.11 -16.70
C TYR A 53 -3.43 4.47 -15.22
N SER A 54 -2.58 4.00 -14.30
CA SER A 54 -2.67 4.36 -12.88
C SER A 54 -2.01 5.72 -12.57
N SER A 55 -0.70 5.85 -12.80
CA SER A 55 0.04 7.07 -12.46
C SER A 55 -0.40 8.28 -13.29
N VAL A 56 -0.67 8.06 -14.59
CA VAL A 56 -1.10 9.12 -15.52
C VAL A 56 -2.51 9.64 -15.24
N MET A 57 -3.34 8.88 -14.53
CA MET A 57 -4.68 9.30 -14.10
C MET A 57 -4.71 9.81 -12.65
N SER A 58 -3.57 9.82 -11.95
CA SER A 58 -3.50 10.32 -10.57
C SER A 58 -3.79 11.83 -10.52
N SER A 59 -4.49 12.25 -9.47
CA SER A 59 -4.76 13.67 -9.19
C SER A 59 -4.38 14.00 -7.76
N THR A 60 -4.30 15.29 -7.44
CA THR A 60 -4.07 15.79 -6.08
C THR A 60 -5.37 16.15 -5.37
N PHE A 61 -6.46 15.44 -5.66
CA PHE A 61 -7.74 15.63 -5.00
C PHE A 61 -7.58 15.47 -3.47
N ASN A 62 -8.26 16.31 -2.70
CA ASN A 62 -8.08 16.44 -1.24
C ASN A 62 -6.64 16.69 -0.75
N GLY A 63 -5.73 17.13 -1.63
CA GLY A 63 -4.36 17.48 -1.27
C GLY A 63 -3.43 16.27 -1.09
N PHE A 64 -3.84 15.06 -1.45
CA PHE A 64 -2.98 13.88 -1.43
C PHE A 64 -1.94 13.93 -2.55
N LEU A 65 -0.68 13.63 -2.22
CA LEU A 65 0.39 13.58 -3.21
C LEU A 65 0.31 12.28 -4.02
N PRO A 66 0.68 12.30 -5.32
CA PRO A 66 0.79 11.08 -6.11
C PRO A 66 1.80 10.09 -5.51
N ALA A 67 1.56 8.79 -5.74
CA ALA A 67 2.45 7.74 -5.26
C ALA A 67 3.86 7.88 -5.86
N SER A 68 4.90 7.66 -5.05
CA SER A 68 6.29 7.64 -5.53
C SER A 68 6.55 6.42 -6.41
N ILE A 69 7.14 6.65 -7.59
CA ILE A 69 7.53 5.59 -8.52
C ILE A 69 9.00 5.22 -8.28
N CYS A 70 9.25 3.96 -7.94
CA CYS A 70 10.60 3.42 -7.80
C CYS A 70 10.90 2.51 -9.00
N TYR A 71 11.93 2.87 -9.78
CA TYR A 71 12.41 2.04 -10.89
C TYR A 71 13.47 1.07 -10.38
N THR A 72 13.28 -0.22 -10.66
CA THR A 72 14.25 -1.26 -10.37
C THR A 72 14.75 -1.86 -11.68
N MET A 73 16.05 -2.11 -11.78
CA MET A 73 16.66 -2.75 -12.95
C MET A 73 17.37 -4.03 -12.48
N GLY A 74 16.87 -5.18 -12.92
CA GLY A 74 17.39 -6.51 -12.55
C GLY A 74 16.27 -7.46 -12.10
N PRO A 75 16.56 -8.76 -11.90
CA PRO A 75 15.57 -9.73 -11.41
C PRO A 75 15.19 -9.53 -9.93
N GLU A 76 15.84 -8.60 -9.22
CA GLU A 76 15.67 -8.40 -7.78
C GLU A 76 14.73 -7.23 -7.50
N LEU A 77 13.47 -7.55 -7.20
CA LEU A 77 12.58 -6.66 -6.47
C LEU A 77 13.17 -6.48 -5.06
N ARG A 78 14.03 -5.46 -4.88
CA ARG A 78 14.52 -5.11 -3.54
C ARG A 78 13.39 -4.44 -2.78
N TYR A 79 12.88 -5.12 -1.75
CA TYR A 79 11.94 -4.53 -0.80
C TYR A 79 12.54 -3.25 -0.20
N PRO A 80 11.80 -2.13 -0.17
CA PRO A 80 12.30 -0.91 0.46
C PRO A 80 12.57 -1.18 1.94
N LYS A 81 13.83 -0.99 2.38
CA LYS A 81 14.19 -1.09 3.81
C LYS A 81 13.54 0.07 4.56
N ARG A 82 12.97 -0.22 5.74
CA ARG A 82 12.46 0.76 6.70
C ARG A 82 13.50 1.88 6.87
N ALA A 83 13.10 3.15 6.67
CA ALA A 83 13.92 4.27 7.08
C ALA A 83 14.09 4.16 8.60
N GLN A 84 15.31 3.89 9.09
CA GLN A 84 15.61 4.09 10.50
C GLN A 84 15.56 5.59 10.75
N GLY A 85 14.61 6.03 11.59
CA GLY A 85 14.67 7.35 12.16
C GLY A 85 16.00 7.49 12.91
N SER A 86 16.70 8.60 12.68
CA SER A 86 17.92 8.94 13.39
C SER A 86 17.63 9.07 14.89
N GLU A 87 18.03 8.07 15.68
CA GLU A 87 18.21 8.26 17.11
C GLU A 87 19.34 9.28 17.30
N LEU A 88 18.98 10.47 17.79
CA LEU A 88 19.94 11.40 18.38
C LEU A 88 20.47 10.74 19.65
N GLY A 89 21.70 10.21 19.57
CA GLY A 89 22.43 9.72 20.73
C GLY A 89 22.69 10.82 21.76
N PRO A 90 22.96 10.47 23.03
CA PRO A 90 23.11 11.44 24.10
C PRO A 90 24.41 12.23 23.92
N GLY A 91 24.27 13.53 23.70
CA GLY A 91 25.37 14.49 23.76
C GLY A 91 25.79 14.71 25.21
N SER A 92 27.10 14.68 25.42
CA SER A 92 27.80 15.04 26.66
C SER A 92 27.72 16.53 26.93
#